data_AF-A0A7W1TEL4-F1
#
_entry.id   AF-A0A7W1TEL4-F1
#
_cell.length_a   1.000
_cell.length_b   1.000
_cell.length_c   1.000
_cell.angle_alpha   90.00
_cell.angle_beta   90.00
_cell.angle_gamma   90.00
#
_symmetry.space_group_name_H-M   'P 1'
#
loop_
_entity.id
_entity.type
_entity.pdbx_description
1 polymer ?
#
loop_
_entity_poly.entity_id
_entity_poly.type
_entity_poly.pdbx_seq_one_letter_code
_entity_poly.pdbx_strand_id
1 'polypeptide(L)'
;MASRFFTALRATYAGAVACEPRHAGWLTPAAGKLLNDVRVARVAADPARLPEAAEPGGWPGLVYYRLHGSPEMYRSPYGLQRQREIAARLRAARTHAETWCIFDNTMFGHATADALAVAKLVAAR
;
A
#
# COMPACT_ATOMS: atom_id res chain seq x y z
N MET A 1 -13.85 1.20 -19.64
CA MET A 1 -13.53 -0.19 -19.22
C MET A 1 -13.28 -0.29 -17.73
N ALA A 2 -12.34 0.48 -17.15
CA ALA A 2 -12.06 0.50 -15.71
C ALA A 2 -13.27 0.79 -14.80
N SER A 3 -14.02 1.86 -15.06
CA SER A 3 -15.19 2.23 -14.24
C SER A 3 -16.25 1.13 -14.20
N ARG A 4 -16.53 0.49 -15.35
CA ARG A 4 -17.47 -0.64 -15.42
C ARG A 4 -17.01 -1.82 -14.56
N PHE A 5 -15.72 -2.15 -14.59
CA PHE A 5 -15.15 -3.22 -13.77
C PHE A 5 -15.31 -2.93 -12.26
N PHE A 6 -14.86 -1.75 -11.80
CA PHE A 6 -14.92 -1.44 -10.38
C PHE A 6 -16.35 -1.26 -9.86
N THR A 7 -17.26 -0.76 -10.69
CA THR A 7 -18.70 -0.68 -10.34
C THR A 7 -19.28 -2.08 -10.17
N ALA A 8 -18.98 -3.00 -11.10
CA ALA A 8 -19.44 -4.39 -11.00
C ALA A 8 -18.84 -5.10 -9.78
N LEU A 9 -17.53 -4.93 -9.52
CA LEU A 9 -16.88 -5.47 -8.33
C LEU A 9 -17.54 -4.95 -7.05
N ARG A 10 -17.91 -3.67 -7.01
CA ARG A 10 -18.51 -3.06 -5.82
C ARG A 10 -19.97 -3.46 -5.61
N ALA A 11 -20.67 -3.83 -6.69
CA ALA A 11 -22.00 -4.40 -6.59
C ALA A 11 -22.00 -5.82 -6.02
N THR A 12 -20.89 -6.58 -6.13
CA THR A 12 -20.82 -7.98 -5.69
C THR A 12 -19.99 -8.20 -4.42
N TYR A 13 -19.16 -7.23 -4.02
CA TYR A 13 -18.30 -7.35 -2.85
C TYR A 13 -18.35 -6.08 -1.99
N ALA A 14 -18.74 -6.22 -0.73
CA ALA A 14 -18.86 -5.11 0.22
C ALA A 14 -17.58 -4.86 1.04
N GLY A 15 -16.62 -5.80 1.01
CA GLY A 15 -15.38 -5.70 1.79
C GLY A 15 -14.35 -4.73 1.20
N ALA A 16 -13.31 -4.50 2.00
CA ALA A 16 -12.17 -3.65 1.66
C ALA A 16 -11.47 -4.11 0.36
N VAL A 17 -11.18 -3.17 -0.54
CA VAL A 17 -10.45 -3.43 -1.78
C VAL A 17 -9.38 -2.39 -2.01
N ALA A 18 -8.21 -2.89 -2.40
CA ALA A 18 -7.08 -2.08 -2.83
C ALA A 18 -6.71 -2.42 -4.28
N CYS A 19 -6.31 -1.41 -5.05
CA CYS A 19 -5.79 -1.52 -6.40
C CYS A 19 -4.33 -1.08 -6.41
N GLU A 20 -3.45 -1.93 -6.92
CA GLU A 20 -2.04 -1.61 -7.14
C GLU A 20 -1.76 -1.40 -8.63
N PRO A 21 -1.93 -0.18 -9.14
CA PRO A 21 -1.67 0.08 -10.54
C PRO A 21 -0.18 0.03 -10.86
N ARG A 22 0.15 -0.55 -12.02
CA ARG A 22 1.52 -0.59 -12.57
C ARG A 22 1.74 0.38 -13.73
N HIS A 23 0.72 1.16 -14.10
CA HIS A 23 0.76 2.07 -15.24
C HIS A 23 0.45 3.52 -14.83
N ALA A 24 1.19 4.49 -15.37
CA ALA A 24 1.15 5.91 -14.97
C ALA A 24 -0.24 6.56 -15.06
N GLY A 25 -1.07 6.14 -16.02
CA GLY A 25 -2.44 6.66 -16.19
C GLY A 25 -3.34 6.51 -14.95
N TRP A 26 -2.98 5.64 -14.01
CA TRP A 26 -3.68 5.46 -12.73
C TRP A 26 -3.25 6.42 -11.62
N LEU A 27 -2.22 7.23 -11.85
CA LEU A 27 -1.72 8.23 -10.90
C LEU A 27 -2.29 9.62 -11.21
N THR A 28 -3.30 9.70 -12.07
CA THR A 28 -3.97 10.95 -12.44
C THR A 28 -5.10 11.30 -11.46
N PRO A 29 -5.50 12.58 -11.32
CA PRO A 29 -6.64 12.99 -10.51
C PRO A 29 -7.95 12.29 -10.90
N ALA A 30 -8.17 12.07 -12.20
CA ALA A 30 -9.37 11.38 -12.70
C ALA A 30 -9.41 9.91 -12.26
N ALA A 31 -8.28 9.21 -12.30
CA ALA A 31 -8.18 7.85 -11.78
C ALA A 31 -8.37 7.80 -10.26
N GLY A 32 -7.77 8.75 -9.53
CA GLY A 32 -7.97 8.90 -8.09
C GLY A 32 -9.44 9.10 -7.71
N LYS A 33 -10.14 9.99 -8.43
CA LYS A 33 -11.58 10.21 -8.24
C LYS A 33 -12.39 8.94 -8.51
N LEU A 34 -12.11 8.24 -9.61
CA LEU A 34 -12.80 6.99 -9.94
C LEU A 34 -12.67 5.96 -8.82
N LEU A 35 -11.45 5.74 -8.31
CA LEU A 35 -11.20 4.79 -7.22
C LEU A 35 -11.89 5.22 -5.93
N ASN A 36 -11.90 6.53 -5.63
CA ASN A 36 -12.62 7.06 -4.48
C ASN A 36 -14.14 6.83 -4.56
N ASP A 37 -14.76 7.14 -5.71
CA ASP A 37 -16.21 7.01 -5.92
C ASP A 37 -16.70 5.56 -5.71
N VAL A 38 -15.86 4.57 -6.02
CA VAL A 38 -16.17 3.14 -5.88
C VAL A 38 -15.54 2.50 -4.63
N ARG A 39 -15.06 3.31 -3.68
CA ARG A 39 -14.46 2.91 -2.40
C ARG A 39 -13.30 1.90 -2.54
N VAL A 40 -12.39 2.17 -3.46
CA VAL A 40 -11.16 1.39 -3.68
C VAL A 40 -9.95 2.22 -3.30
N ALA A 41 -9.10 1.69 -2.42
CA ALA A 41 -7.83 2.31 -2.07
C ALA A 41 -6.80 2.07 -3.18
N ARG A 42 -5.90 3.03 -3.42
CA ARG A 42 -4.72 2.84 -4.25
C ARG A 42 -3.54 2.52 -3.36
N VAL A 43 -2.87 1.40 -3.67
CA VAL A 43 -1.71 0.91 -2.94
C VAL A 43 -0.53 1.88 -3.06
N ALA A 44 0.10 2.19 -1.92
CA ALA A 44 1.44 2.73 -1.84
C ALA A 44 2.45 1.58 -1.96
N ALA A 45 3.27 1.59 -3.01
CA ALA A 45 4.26 0.56 -3.28
C ALA A 45 5.68 1.07 -3.00
N ASP A 46 6.52 0.19 -2.46
CA ASP A 46 7.96 0.39 -2.36
C ASP A 46 8.67 -0.84 -2.97
N PRO A 47 9.66 -0.68 -3.88
CA PRO A 47 10.00 0.57 -4.55
C PRO A 47 8.88 0.99 -5.50
N ALA A 48 8.64 2.29 -5.57
CA ALA A 48 7.63 2.86 -6.46
C ALA A 48 8.18 2.99 -7.88
N ARG A 49 7.38 2.62 -8.89
CA ARG A 49 7.74 2.86 -10.31
C ARG A 49 7.73 4.35 -10.67
N LEU A 50 6.89 5.12 -9.99
CA LEU A 50 6.75 6.57 -10.10
C LEU A 50 6.58 7.13 -8.68
N PRO A 51 7.05 8.36 -8.37
CA PRO A 51 7.00 8.91 -7.01
C PRO A 51 5.61 8.89 -6.38
N GLU A 52 4.55 9.18 -7.16
CA GLU A 52 3.17 9.20 -6.67
C GLU A 52 2.65 7.81 -6.28
N ALA A 53 3.26 6.75 -6.82
CA ALA A 53 2.96 5.37 -6.43
C ALA A 53 3.54 4.99 -5.06
N ALA A 54 4.44 5.80 -4.48
CA ALA A 54 4.94 5.61 -3.11
C ALA A 54 3.94 6.10 -2.04
N GLU A 55 2.92 6.84 -2.44
CA GLU A 55 1.92 7.42 -1.55
C GLU A 55 0.55 6.74 -1.72
N PRO A 56 -0.20 6.54 -0.61
CA PRO A 56 -1.56 6.03 -0.68
C PRO A 56 -2.45 6.98 -1.48
N GLY A 57 -3.47 6.45 -2.16
CA GLY A 57 -4.43 7.27 -2.90
C GLY A 57 -5.79 6.61 -3.05
N GLY A 58 -6.64 7.17 -3.91
CA GLY A 58 -8.00 6.65 -4.10
C GLY A 58 -8.87 6.91 -2.87
N TRP A 59 -9.67 5.92 -2.48
CA TRP A 59 -10.54 6.03 -1.31
C TRP A 59 -9.75 6.02 0.01
N PRO A 60 -9.90 7.03 0.90
CA PRO A 60 -9.10 7.16 2.10
C PRO A 60 -9.52 6.25 3.26
N GLY A 61 -10.63 5.50 3.13
CA GLY A 61 -11.11 4.59 4.19
C GLY A 61 -10.20 3.39 4.45
N LEU A 62 -9.25 3.12 3.54
CA LEU A 62 -8.21 2.11 3.68
C LEU A 62 -6.88 2.70 3.22
N VAL A 63 -5.85 2.62 4.06
CA VAL A 63 -4.46 2.89 3.70
C VAL A 63 -3.76 1.56 3.49
N TYR A 64 -3.19 1.34 2.30
CA TYR A 64 -2.54 0.08 1.95
C TYR A 64 -1.10 0.31 1.50
N TYR A 65 -0.15 -0.30 2.21
CA TYR A 65 1.26 -0.38 1.83
C TYR A 65 1.63 -1.77 1.31
N ARG A 66 2.35 -1.84 0.19
CA ARG A 66 2.96 -3.08 -0.33
C ARG A 66 4.46 -2.89 -0.55
N LEU A 67 5.26 -3.59 0.23
CA LEU A 67 6.69 -3.37 0.40
C LEU A 67 7.46 -4.56 -0.20
N HIS A 68 7.99 -4.39 -1.40
CA HIS A 68 8.60 -5.47 -2.18
C HIS A 68 10.10 -5.60 -1.92
N GLY A 69 10.72 -4.75 -1.10
CA GLY A 69 12.16 -4.77 -0.84
C GLY A 69 12.92 -3.76 -1.71
N SER A 70 13.83 -3.02 -1.09
CA SER A 70 14.60 -1.94 -1.72
C SER A 70 16.05 -1.97 -1.22
N PRO A 71 17.06 -1.76 -2.09
CA PRO A 71 16.96 -1.30 -3.48
C PRO A 71 16.58 -2.36 -4.51
N GLU A 72 16.81 -3.65 -4.23
CA GLU A 72 16.48 -4.74 -5.14
C GLU A 72 15.12 -5.36 -4.78
N MET A 73 14.16 -5.19 -5.69
CA MET A 73 12.82 -5.75 -5.55
C MET A 73 12.88 -7.27 -5.33
N TYR A 74 12.03 -7.73 -4.43
CA TYR A 74 11.86 -9.09 -3.89
C TYR A 74 13.03 -9.63 -3.05
N ARG A 75 14.19 -8.98 -3.11
CA ARG A 75 15.46 -9.50 -2.59
C ARG A 75 15.96 -8.76 -1.36
N SER A 76 15.84 -7.45 -1.32
CA SER A 76 16.45 -6.67 -0.25
C SER A 76 15.62 -6.69 1.04
N PRO A 77 16.25 -6.87 2.21
CA PRO A 77 15.62 -6.57 3.48
C PRO A 77 15.50 -5.05 3.69
N TYR A 78 14.58 -4.63 4.55
CA TYR A 78 14.52 -3.24 4.99
C TYR A 78 15.44 -3.02 6.20
N GLY A 79 16.40 -2.10 6.09
CA GLY A 79 17.25 -1.70 7.21
C GLY A 79 16.46 -0.95 8.30
N LEU A 80 17.01 -0.90 9.52
CA LEU A 80 16.36 -0.29 10.71
C LEU A 80 15.82 1.12 10.47
N GLN A 81 16.58 1.97 9.77
CA GLN A 81 16.15 3.32 9.44
C GLN A 81 14.86 3.31 8.62
N ARG A 82 14.81 2.49 7.57
CA ARG A 82 13.64 2.38 6.71
C ARG A 82 12.46 1.72 7.44
N GLN A 83 12.72 0.73 8.27
CA GLN A 83 11.71 0.11 9.14
C GLN A 83 11.07 1.14 10.09
N ARG A 84 11.85 2.07 10.64
CA ARG A 84 11.33 3.18 11.48
C ARG A 84 10.46 4.15 10.69
N GLU A 85 10.86 4.50 9.48
CA GLU A 85 10.07 5.36 8.58
C GLU A 85 8.74 4.70 8.22
N ILE A 86 8.76 3.41 7.86
CA ILE A 86 7.55 2.62 7.61
C ILE A 86 6.67 2.62 8.87
N ALA A 87 7.22 2.30 10.04
CA ALA A 87 6.47 2.28 11.29
C ALA A 87 5.83 3.65 11.61
N ALA A 88 6.52 4.76 11.37
CA ALA A 88 5.97 6.11 11.56
C ALA A 88 4.78 6.37 10.63
N ARG A 89 4.89 6.00 9.35
CA ARG A 89 3.78 6.11 8.37
C ARG A 89 2.57 5.27 8.80
N LEU A 90 2.78 4.03 9.26
CA LEU A 90 1.71 3.16 9.74
C LEU A 90 1.03 3.70 11.00
N ARG A 91 1.80 4.26 11.95
CA ARG A 91 1.25 4.90 13.16
C ARG A 91 0.41 6.13 12.81
N ALA A 92 0.84 6.93 11.83
CA ALA A 92 0.08 8.08 11.36
C ALA A 92 -1.19 7.66 10.61
N ALA A 93 -1.13 6.63 9.77
CA ALA A 93 -2.27 6.13 9.00
C ALA A 93 -3.38 5.54 9.90
N ARG A 94 -3.00 4.74 10.90
CA ARG A 94 -3.98 4.06 11.78
C ARG A 94 -4.80 5.01 12.65
N THR A 95 -4.46 6.29 12.74
CA THR A 95 -5.26 7.27 13.50
C THR A 95 -6.55 7.65 12.78
N HIS A 96 -6.64 7.43 11.46
CA HIS A 96 -7.75 7.92 10.64
C HIS A 96 -8.31 6.91 9.64
N ALA A 97 -7.63 5.77 9.42
CA ALA A 97 -8.11 4.74 8.50
C ALA A 97 -7.67 3.34 8.93
N GLU A 98 -8.42 2.33 8.49
CA GLU A 98 -7.92 0.96 8.49
C GLU A 98 -6.61 0.92 7.68
N THR A 99 -5.58 0.28 8.22
CA THR A 99 -4.22 0.35 7.64
C THR A 99 -3.66 -1.05 7.46
N TRP A 100 -3.34 -1.41 6.22
CA TRP A 100 -2.71 -2.67 5.86
C TRP A 100 -1.28 -2.42 5.38
N CYS A 101 -0.36 -3.29 5.79
CA CYS A 101 1.03 -3.27 5.36
C CYS A 101 1.49 -4.69 5.05
N ILE A 102 1.79 -4.96 3.79
CA ILE A 102 2.21 -6.27 3.31
C ILE A 102 3.66 -6.20 2.85
N PHE A 103 4.52 -7.02 3.45
CA PHE A 103 5.89 -7.24 3.00
C PHE A 103 5.89 -8.38 1.97
N ASP A 104 6.44 -8.12 0.80
CA ASP A 104 6.50 -9.01 -0.36
C ASP A 104 7.95 -9.24 -0.82
N ASN A 105 8.96 -8.86 -0.03
CA ASN A 105 10.37 -9.17 -0.24
C ASN A 105 10.72 -10.61 0.15
N THR A 106 10.10 -11.56 -0.55
CA THR A 106 10.04 -12.97 -0.16
C THR A 106 11.17 -13.83 -0.72
N MET A 107 11.96 -13.36 -1.70
CA MET A 107 12.93 -14.20 -2.42
C MET A 107 13.94 -14.90 -1.50
N PHE A 108 14.36 -14.22 -0.44
CA PHE A 108 15.28 -14.76 0.58
C PHE A 108 14.64 -14.83 1.98
N GLY A 109 13.31 -14.77 2.06
CA GLY A 109 12.57 -14.88 3.33
C GLY A 109 12.63 -13.65 4.25
N HIS A 110 13.06 -12.48 3.76
CA HIS A 110 13.17 -11.27 4.56
C HIS A 110 11.82 -10.70 5.01
N ALA A 111 10.76 -10.92 4.23
CA ALA A 111 9.41 -10.39 4.50
C ALA A 111 8.92 -10.64 5.93
N THR A 112 9.07 -11.86 6.46
CA THR A 112 8.64 -12.19 7.83
C THR A 112 9.45 -11.44 8.88
N ALA A 113 10.78 -11.36 8.71
CA ALA A 113 11.65 -10.67 9.65
C ALA A 113 11.38 -9.15 9.67
N ASP A 114 11.21 -8.55 8.48
CA ASP A 114 10.87 -7.13 8.34
C ASP A 114 9.48 -6.82 8.93
N ALA A 115 8.48 -7.66 8.65
CA ALA A 115 7.13 -7.51 9.19
C ALA A 115 7.14 -7.53 10.73
N LEU A 116 7.85 -8.48 11.34
CA LEU A 116 7.95 -8.56 12.81
C LEU A 116 8.71 -7.38 13.41
N ALA A 117 9.80 -6.94 12.76
CA ALA A 117 10.56 -5.77 13.20
C ALA A 117 9.70 -4.50 13.18
N VAL A 118 8.98 -4.26 12.08
CA VAL A 118 8.07 -3.12 11.95
C VAL A 118 6.88 -3.22 12.90
N ALA A 119 6.28 -4.41 13.08
CA ALA A 119 5.19 -4.59 14.04
C ALA A 119 5.61 -4.22 15.47
N LYS A 120 6.82 -4.62 15.90
CA LYS A 120 7.38 -4.21 17.20
C LYS A 120 7.55 -2.69 17.30
N LEU A 121 8.07 -2.07 16.25
CA LEU A 121 8.21 -0.61 16.20
C LEU A 121 6.84 0.07 16.28
N VAL A 122 5.82 -0.39 15.55
CA VAL A 122 4.47 0.18 15.58
C VAL A 122 3.79 0.05 16.95
N ALA A 123 4.07 -1.04 17.68
CA ALA A 123 3.53 -1.31 19.01
C ALA A 123 4.24 -0.55 20.15
N ALA A 124 5.53 -0.24 19.98
CA ALA A 124 6.26 0.58 20.94
C ALA A 124 5.61 1.97 21.06
N ARG A 125 5.28 2.38 22.29
CA ARG A 125 4.70 3.69 22.63
C ARG A 125 5.73 4.79 22.48
#